data_AF-A0AAV7B034-F1
#
_entry.id   AF-A0AAV7B034-F1
#
_cell.length_a   1.000
_cell.length_b   1.000
_cell.length_c   1.000
_cell.angle_alpha   90.00
_cell.angle_beta   90.00
_cell.angle_gamma   90.00
#
_symmetry.space_group_name_H-M   'P 1'
#
loop_
_entity.id
_entity.type
_entity.pdbx_description
1 polymer ?
#
loop_
_entity_poly.entity_id
_entity_poly.type
_entity_poly.pdbx_seq_one_letter_code
_entity_poly.pdbx_strand_id
1 'polypeptide(L)'
;MYAGGGEWAGSSGGVACVSVQCRAQCGLVFAMAARCGGMWRLPRCPLLVRTVPAARRTGSERRLSSKPQTPQICIVGSGPAGFYTAQHLLKHHTQAVVDIYEKLPVPFGLVRFGVAPDHPEVKNVINTFTQTARSERCNFIGNVTVGADVTVEELQRAYHAVVLSYGAEDKRELGIPGEQLQGVYSARDFVGWYNGLPDNRHLFPDLSSETAVILGQGNVALDIARMLLSPLELLRKTDVTEPSLEALSQSRVKKVWLIGRRGPLQVAFTIKELREMLNLPGTRPVNDPSDFQGLGDVLKDLPRPRKRLTELLLKSVEPPGEKEAARRAQCQREWGLRFLRSPVAVIPGDDGKRAAGVRLSVTRLEVWRGLQGVILAVWQDFRSCLVFFRDLGTRRSPSLRVRRRIYPAASSSAVSATGVSPSVQMCPSYPSRASFPTLWAECMGLQDCTAAAG
;
A
#
# COMPACT_ATOMS: atom_id res chain seq x y z
N MET A 1 33.96 20.42 49.13
CA MET A 1 35.32 20.98 49.12
C MET A 1 35.53 21.68 47.79
N TYR A 2 35.86 22.98 47.90
CA TYR A 2 36.40 23.94 46.92
C TYR A 2 36.81 23.42 45.53
N ALA A 3 36.36 23.97 44.39
CA ALA A 3 36.28 25.36 43.89
C ALA A 3 37.54 25.86 43.16
N GLY A 4 37.30 26.56 42.04
CA GLY A 4 38.21 27.40 41.25
C GLY A 4 37.74 27.44 39.79
N GLY A 5 37.12 28.48 39.22
CA GLY A 5 36.96 29.89 39.61
C GLY A 5 37.88 30.78 38.74
N GLY A 6 37.30 31.59 37.83
CA GLY A 6 38.05 32.61 37.06
C GLY A 6 37.41 33.13 35.75
N GLU A 7 36.23 33.73 35.84
CA GLU A 7 35.83 35.11 35.40
C GLU A 7 36.99 36.07 34.95
N TRP A 8 36.92 37.07 34.02
CA TRP A 8 35.92 38.07 33.55
C TRP A 8 36.33 38.74 32.20
N ALA A 9 35.33 39.41 31.57
CA ALA A 9 35.38 40.66 30.77
C ALA A 9 35.51 40.65 29.22
N GLY A 10 34.40 41.00 28.54
CA GLY A 10 34.26 42.36 27.97
C GLY A 10 34.26 42.59 26.44
N SER A 11 33.06 42.88 25.89
CA SER A 11 32.74 43.69 24.68
C SER A 11 33.06 43.09 23.30
N SER A 12 32.35 43.33 22.19
CA SER A 12 31.08 43.98 21.83
C SER A 12 30.75 43.59 20.36
N GLY A 13 29.47 43.54 19.94
CA GLY A 13 29.16 43.35 18.51
C GLY A 13 27.76 42.85 18.11
N GLY A 14 26.74 43.70 18.26
CA GLY A 14 25.60 43.87 17.33
C GLY A 14 24.71 42.69 16.91
N VAL A 15 23.53 42.58 17.51
CA VAL A 15 22.36 41.89 16.94
C VAL A 15 21.43 42.94 16.33
N ALA A 16 21.21 42.89 15.01
CA ALA A 16 20.23 43.71 14.32
C ALA A 16 18.97 42.88 14.04
N CYS A 17 17.89 43.28 14.69
CA CYS A 17 16.52 42.84 14.46
C CYS A 17 15.96 43.66 13.28
N VAL A 18 15.42 43.02 12.24
CA VAL A 18 14.60 43.72 11.24
C VAL A 18 13.30 42.94 11.04
N SER A 19 12.24 43.57 11.50
CA SER A 19 10.84 43.30 11.19
C SER A 19 10.55 43.62 9.72
N VAL A 20 9.79 42.75 9.04
CA VAL A 20 9.06 43.14 7.83
C VAL A 20 7.62 42.66 7.96
N GLN A 21 6.75 43.63 8.21
CA GLN A 21 5.31 43.54 7.96
C GLN A 21 5.07 43.37 6.46
N CYS A 22 4.15 42.48 6.09
CA CYS A 22 3.50 42.57 4.79
C CYS A 22 1.98 42.45 4.94
N ARG A 23 1.31 43.59 4.72
CA ARG A 23 -0.12 43.72 4.48
C ARG A 23 -0.44 43.06 3.13
N ALA A 24 -1.52 42.28 3.05
CA ALA A 24 -2.16 41.95 1.78
C ALA A 24 -3.57 42.52 1.78
N GLN A 25 -3.74 43.62 1.03
CA GLN A 25 -5.01 44.26 0.70
C GLN A 25 -5.75 43.47 -0.38
N CYS A 26 -7.08 43.52 -0.30
CA CYS A 26 -8.03 43.19 -1.35
C CYS A 26 -7.67 43.84 -2.69
N GLY A 27 -7.85 43.11 -3.78
CA GLY A 27 -7.80 43.65 -5.14
C GLY A 27 -8.59 42.78 -6.10
N LEU A 28 -9.76 43.27 -6.51
CA LEU A 28 -10.51 42.80 -7.67
C LEU A 28 -9.61 42.77 -8.92
N VAL A 29 -9.70 41.71 -9.72
CA VAL A 29 -9.23 41.73 -11.11
C VAL A 29 -10.43 41.63 -12.04
N PHE A 30 -10.78 42.78 -12.61
CA PHE A 30 -11.59 42.90 -13.82
C PHE A 30 -10.72 42.52 -15.02
N ALA A 31 -11.16 41.55 -15.82
CA ALA A 31 -10.55 41.27 -17.12
C ALA A 31 -11.05 42.28 -18.16
N MET A 32 -10.14 43.11 -18.67
CA MET A 32 -10.31 43.94 -19.86
C MET A 32 -10.19 43.07 -21.11
N ALA A 33 -11.25 43.00 -21.92
CA ALA A 33 -11.22 42.46 -23.27
C ALA A 33 -10.93 43.58 -24.28
N ALA A 34 -9.96 43.33 -25.16
CA ALA A 34 -9.52 44.24 -26.21
C ALA A 34 -10.56 44.40 -27.34
N ARG A 35 -10.68 45.63 -27.83
CA ARG A 35 -11.43 46.01 -29.03
C ARG A 35 -10.59 45.73 -30.29
N CYS A 36 -11.20 45.07 -31.28
CA CYS A 36 -10.89 45.28 -32.70
C CYS A 36 -12.22 45.47 -33.45
N GLY A 37 -12.34 46.59 -34.17
CA GLY A 37 -13.52 46.98 -34.91
C GLY A 37 -13.56 46.41 -36.33
N GLY A 38 -14.77 46.27 -36.86
CA GLY A 38 -15.06 45.96 -38.26
C GLY A 38 -16.57 46.01 -38.47
N MET A 39 -17.03 46.93 -39.30
CA MET A 39 -18.39 47.47 -39.38
C MET A 39 -19.05 47.08 -40.70
N TRP A 40 -20.22 46.43 -40.69
CA TRP A 40 -21.19 46.50 -41.80
C TRP A 40 -22.67 46.39 -41.29
N ARG A 41 -23.43 47.41 -41.69
CA ARG A 41 -24.89 47.75 -41.69
C ARG A 41 -25.85 46.60 -42.08
N LEU A 42 -27.15 46.44 -41.75
CA LEU A 42 -28.41 47.24 -41.52
C LEU A 42 -29.52 46.24 -41.00
N PRO A 43 -30.85 46.56 -40.87
CA PRO A 43 -31.58 47.70 -40.29
C PRO A 43 -32.59 47.28 -39.17
N ARG A 44 -33.26 48.29 -38.60
CA ARG A 44 -34.25 48.26 -37.50
C ARG A 44 -35.51 47.42 -37.77
N CYS A 45 -36.06 46.80 -36.72
CA CYS A 45 -37.51 46.64 -36.50
C CYS A 45 -37.85 46.62 -34.99
N PRO A 46 -39.03 47.10 -34.57
CA PRO A 46 -39.30 47.54 -33.21
C PRO A 46 -39.99 46.49 -32.32
N LEU A 47 -39.65 46.56 -31.04
CA LEU A 47 -40.45 46.30 -29.82
C LEU A 47 -41.77 45.54 -29.98
N LEU A 48 -41.86 44.37 -29.34
CA LEU A 48 -43.08 43.95 -28.65
C LEU A 48 -42.74 43.50 -27.23
N VAL A 49 -43.10 44.35 -26.27
CA VAL A 49 -43.10 44.05 -24.83
C VAL A 49 -44.22 43.06 -24.57
N ARG A 50 -43.91 41.91 -23.96
CA ARG A 50 -44.92 41.05 -23.35
C ARG A 50 -44.52 40.79 -21.90
N THR A 51 -45.29 41.40 -21.02
CA THR A 51 -45.23 41.31 -19.57
C THR A 51 -45.51 39.88 -19.09
N VAL A 52 -44.65 39.35 -18.21
CA VAL A 52 -44.92 38.15 -17.41
C VAL A 52 -45.08 38.62 -15.95
N PRO A 53 -46.11 38.18 -15.21
CA PRO A 53 -46.43 38.75 -13.91
C PRO A 53 -45.41 38.36 -12.84
N ALA A 54 -45.16 39.29 -11.92
CA ALA A 54 -44.32 39.09 -10.75
C ALA A 54 -44.92 38.00 -9.83
N ALA A 55 -44.35 36.80 -9.87
CA ALA A 55 -44.59 35.78 -8.85
C ALA A 55 -43.75 36.11 -7.60
N ARG A 56 -44.45 36.26 -6.46
CA ARG A 56 -43.91 36.59 -5.15
C ARG A 56 -42.73 35.68 -4.80
N ARG A 57 -41.55 36.27 -4.60
CA ARG A 57 -40.44 35.61 -3.91
C ARG A 57 -40.85 35.43 -2.45
N THR A 58 -41.33 34.25 -2.09
CA THR A 58 -41.34 33.82 -0.69
C THR A 58 -39.89 33.83 -0.21
N GLY A 59 -39.59 34.69 0.75
CA GLY A 59 -38.27 34.82 1.34
C GLY A 59 -37.81 33.46 1.85
N SER A 60 -36.77 32.92 1.22
CA SER A 60 -35.95 31.87 1.83
C SER A 60 -35.31 32.51 3.05
N GLU A 61 -35.85 32.27 4.24
CA GLU A 61 -35.14 32.50 5.48
C GLU A 61 -33.82 31.72 5.43
N ARG A 62 -32.73 32.41 5.10
CA ARG A 62 -31.40 31.90 5.37
C ARG A 62 -31.25 31.90 6.89
N ARG A 63 -31.54 30.77 7.53
CA ARG A 63 -31.11 30.51 8.90
C ARG A 63 -29.59 30.50 8.89
N LEU A 64 -28.99 31.67 9.13
CA LEU A 64 -27.60 31.78 9.54
C LEU A 64 -27.55 31.20 10.96
N SER A 65 -27.27 29.89 11.04
CA SER A 65 -27.01 29.25 12.31
C SER A 65 -25.72 29.84 12.87
N SER A 66 -25.82 30.61 13.95
CA SER A 66 -24.71 31.23 14.67
C SER A 66 -23.90 30.23 15.51
N LYS A 67 -24.23 28.94 15.46
CA LYS A 67 -23.49 27.89 16.15
C LYS A 67 -22.31 27.44 15.28
N PRO A 68 -21.08 27.41 15.82
CA PRO A 68 -19.97 26.73 15.17
C PRO A 68 -20.41 25.30 14.87
N GLN A 69 -20.46 24.91 13.59
CA GLN A 69 -20.79 23.54 13.24
C GLN A 69 -19.59 22.68 13.62
N THR A 70 -19.80 21.72 14.51
CA THR A 70 -18.81 20.68 14.86
C THR A 70 -18.93 19.55 13.83
N PRO A 71 -18.02 19.45 12.83
CA PRO A 71 -18.16 18.44 11.80
C PRO A 71 -17.93 17.06 12.39
N GLN A 72 -18.96 16.23 12.34
CA GLN A 72 -18.92 14.81 12.69
C GLN A 72 -18.52 14.00 11.45
N ILE A 73 -17.39 13.31 11.51
CA ILE A 73 -16.84 12.55 10.38
C ILE A 73 -16.66 11.09 10.79
N CYS A 74 -17.21 10.17 10.00
CA CYS A 74 -17.02 8.74 10.17
C CYS A 74 -15.94 8.23 9.22
N ILE A 75 -15.04 7.38 9.73
CA ILE A 75 -14.01 6.69 8.97
C ILE A 75 -14.23 5.19 9.13
N VAL A 76 -14.42 4.47 8.03
CA VAL A 76 -14.64 3.02 8.02
C VAL A 76 -13.34 2.30 7.69
N GLY A 77 -12.73 1.70 8.70
CA GLY A 77 -11.47 0.95 8.66
C GLY A 77 -10.32 1.69 9.33
N SER A 78 -9.68 1.03 10.30
CA SER A 78 -8.63 1.60 11.17
C SER A 78 -7.20 1.29 10.70
N GLY A 79 -7.02 1.00 9.42
CA GLY A 79 -5.67 0.87 8.83
C GLY A 79 -4.97 2.22 8.65
N PRO A 80 -3.77 2.24 8.03
CA PRO A 80 -3.03 3.49 7.76
C PRO A 80 -3.85 4.56 7.05
N ALA A 81 -4.64 4.17 6.04
CA ALA A 81 -5.48 5.11 5.31
C ALA A 81 -6.51 5.80 6.22
N GLY A 82 -7.12 5.07 7.15
CA GLY A 82 -8.07 5.62 8.11
C GLY A 82 -7.39 6.56 9.11
N PHE A 83 -6.30 6.13 9.74
CA PHE A 83 -5.60 6.97 10.72
C PHE A 83 -4.93 8.20 10.12
N TYR A 84 -4.34 8.12 8.92
CA TYR A 84 -3.80 9.30 8.27
C TYR A 84 -4.91 10.29 7.88
N THR A 85 -6.08 9.79 7.46
CA THR A 85 -7.25 10.64 7.22
C THR A 85 -7.69 11.33 8.51
N ALA A 86 -7.83 10.58 9.61
CA ALA A 86 -8.19 11.13 10.92
C ALA A 86 -7.17 12.19 11.37
N GLN A 87 -5.87 11.89 11.29
CA GLN A 87 -4.81 12.83 11.64
C GLN A 87 -4.89 14.12 10.84
N HIS A 88 -5.11 14.02 9.52
CA HIS A 88 -5.22 15.18 8.67
C HIS A 88 -6.43 16.04 9.05
N LEU A 89 -7.60 15.42 9.23
CA LEU A 89 -8.83 16.13 9.64
C LEU A 89 -8.67 16.82 11.00
N LEU A 90 -8.08 16.14 11.97
CA LEU A 90 -7.87 16.69 13.31
C LEU A 90 -6.84 17.83 13.32
N LYS A 91 -5.83 17.78 12.46
CA LYS A 91 -4.81 18.83 12.33
C LYS A 91 -5.34 20.09 11.64
N HIS A 92 -6.15 19.93 10.59
CA HIS A 92 -6.60 21.05 9.75
C HIS A 92 -7.97 21.60 10.15
N HIS A 93 -8.76 20.85 10.92
CA HIS A 93 -10.09 21.27 11.38
C HIS A 93 -10.19 21.18 12.90
N THR A 94 -10.13 22.34 13.57
CA THR A 94 -10.04 22.45 15.04
C THR A 94 -11.27 21.90 15.78
N GLN A 95 -12.44 21.96 15.14
CA GLN A 95 -13.71 21.50 15.72
C GLN A 95 -14.19 20.15 15.18
N ALA A 96 -13.44 19.50 14.27
CA ALA A 96 -13.89 18.21 13.74
C ALA A 96 -13.79 17.12 14.80
N VAL A 97 -14.80 16.26 14.86
CA VAL A 97 -14.83 15.02 15.65
C VAL A 97 -14.84 13.86 14.68
N VAL A 98 -13.97 12.88 14.95
CA VAL A 98 -13.71 11.75 14.07
C VAL A 98 -14.00 10.45 14.80
N ASP A 99 -14.89 9.64 14.24
CA ASP A 99 -15.17 8.30 14.73
C ASP A 99 -14.62 7.27 13.74
N ILE A 100 -13.72 6.40 14.22
CA ILE A 100 -13.08 5.35 13.42
C ILE A 100 -13.76 4.02 13.75
N TYR A 101 -14.50 3.48 12.78
CA TYR A 101 -15.11 2.16 12.84
C TYR A 101 -14.15 1.08 12.35
N GLU A 102 -14.09 -0.04 13.05
CA GLU A 102 -13.27 -1.19 12.69
C GLU A 102 -13.99 -2.50 12.96
N LYS A 103 -13.92 -3.43 12.00
CA LYS A 103 -14.55 -4.75 12.14
C LYS A 103 -13.86 -5.61 13.19
N LEU A 104 -12.54 -5.46 13.34
CA LEU A 104 -11.76 -6.17 14.34
C LEU A 104 -11.83 -5.45 15.71
N PRO A 105 -11.63 -6.17 16.83
CA PRO A 105 -11.57 -5.55 18.14
C PRO A 105 -10.33 -4.67 18.35
N VAL A 106 -9.32 -4.78 17.47
CA VAL A 106 -8.04 -4.07 17.58
C VAL A 106 -7.77 -3.24 16.32
N PRO A 107 -7.15 -2.06 16.45
CA PRO A 107 -6.88 -1.16 15.33
C PRO A 107 -5.64 -1.54 14.50
N PHE A 108 -5.30 -0.67 13.54
CA PHE A 108 -4.06 -0.60 12.75
C PHE A 108 -4.00 -1.49 11.49
N GLY A 109 -4.95 -2.40 11.31
CA GLY A 109 -5.08 -3.21 10.10
C GLY A 109 -3.78 -3.90 9.71
N LEU A 110 -3.33 -3.74 8.45
CA LEU A 110 -2.14 -4.40 7.92
C LEU A 110 -0.83 -3.98 8.59
N VAL A 111 -0.77 -2.88 9.35
CA VAL A 111 0.45 -2.59 10.13
C VAL A 111 0.64 -3.63 11.23
N ARG A 112 -0.46 -4.10 11.82
CA ARG A 112 -0.45 -5.19 12.80
C ARG A 112 -0.44 -6.56 12.13
N PHE A 113 -1.35 -6.77 11.18
CA PHE A 113 -1.65 -8.10 10.63
C PHE A 113 -0.93 -8.43 9.32
N GLY A 114 -0.22 -7.47 8.72
CA GLY A 114 0.43 -7.62 7.41
C GLY A 114 1.95 -7.48 7.47
N VAL A 115 2.45 -6.40 8.09
CA VAL A 115 3.89 -6.16 8.24
C VAL A 115 4.51 -7.33 8.99
N ALA A 116 5.60 -7.87 8.44
CA ALA A 116 6.25 -9.05 8.99
C ALA A 116 6.81 -8.78 10.41
N PRO A 117 6.84 -9.79 11.30
CA PRO A 117 7.35 -9.63 12.66
C PRO A 117 8.83 -9.21 12.74
N ASP A 118 9.62 -9.56 11.73
CA ASP A 118 11.02 -9.17 11.60
C ASP A 118 11.22 -7.72 11.09
N HIS A 119 10.12 -6.97 10.87
CA HIS A 119 10.10 -5.55 10.48
C HIS A 119 9.44 -4.64 11.54
N PRO A 120 9.88 -4.66 12.81
CA PRO A 120 9.26 -3.85 13.87
C PRO A 120 9.36 -2.34 13.59
N GLU A 121 10.40 -1.90 12.87
CA GLU A 121 10.60 -0.49 12.56
C GLU A 121 9.53 0.09 11.63
N VAL A 122 8.92 -0.75 10.77
CA VAL A 122 7.78 -0.35 9.93
C VAL A 122 6.52 -0.21 10.78
N LYS A 123 6.41 -0.97 11.87
CA LYS A 123 5.29 -0.90 12.83
C LYS A 123 5.35 0.35 13.71
N ASN A 124 6.46 1.09 13.76
CA ASN A 124 6.60 2.33 14.56
C ASN A 124 5.55 3.41 14.25
N VAL A 125 4.94 3.39 13.06
CA VAL A 125 3.83 4.29 12.71
C VAL A 125 2.63 4.15 13.66
N ILE A 126 2.50 3.01 14.35
CA ILE A 126 1.50 2.78 15.40
C ILE A 126 1.58 3.84 16.50
N ASN A 127 2.77 4.37 16.82
CA ASN A 127 2.92 5.41 17.83
C ASN A 127 2.17 6.69 17.43
N THR A 128 2.29 7.10 16.17
CA THR A 128 1.58 8.25 15.60
C THR A 128 0.07 8.01 15.54
N PHE A 129 -0.36 6.80 15.18
CA PHE A 129 -1.78 6.44 15.17
C PHE A 129 -2.37 6.42 16.58
N THR A 130 -1.62 5.92 17.55
CA THR A 130 -2.00 5.92 18.97
C THR A 130 -2.12 7.34 19.50
N GLN A 131 -1.22 8.25 19.14
CA GLN A 131 -1.34 9.67 19.49
C GLN A 131 -2.61 10.30 18.89
N THR A 132 -2.93 9.95 17.65
CA THR A 132 -4.16 10.41 16.97
C THR A 132 -5.41 9.88 17.68
N ALA A 133 -5.43 8.59 18.03
CA ALA A 133 -6.52 7.92 18.73
C ALA A 133 -6.74 8.43 20.17
N ARG A 134 -5.70 8.99 20.81
CA ARG A 134 -5.79 9.58 22.16
C ARG A 134 -6.34 11.01 22.17
N SER A 135 -6.57 11.61 21.01
CA SER A 135 -7.22 12.92 20.93
C SER A 135 -8.64 12.82 21.47
N GLU A 136 -9.08 13.78 22.29
CA GLU A 136 -10.47 13.87 22.79
C GLU A 136 -11.51 13.95 21.66
N ARG A 137 -11.07 14.30 20.45
CA ARG A 137 -11.90 14.40 19.24
C ARG A 137 -11.82 13.16 18.34
N CYS A 138 -11.16 12.09 18.77
CA CYS A 138 -11.03 10.84 18.04
C CYS A 138 -11.61 9.69 18.87
N ASN A 139 -12.67 9.06 18.38
CA ASN A 139 -13.22 7.85 19.01
C ASN A 139 -12.88 6.62 18.17
N PHE A 140 -12.53 5.52 18.82
CA PHE A 140 -12.35 4.22 18.17
C PHE A 140 -13.51 3.29 18.54
N ILE A 141 -14.16 2.74 17.51
CA ILE A 141 -15.32 1.86 17.63
C ILE A 141 -14.95 0.55 16.93
N GLY A 142 -14.28 -0.33 17.68
CA GLY A 142 -13.88 -1.66 17.21
C GLY A 142 -15.00 -2.69 17.33
N ASN A 143 -14.79 -3.87 16.72
CA ASN A 143 -15.74 -4.97 16.68
C ASN A 143 -17.10 -4.59 16.06
N VAL A 144 -17.10 -3.68 15.08
CA VAL A 144 -18.29 -3.25 14.33
C VAL A 144 -18.04 -3.39 12.83
N THR A 145 -18.77 -4.33 12.21
CA THR A 145 -18.69 -4.63 10.79
C THR A 145 -19.66 -3.76 10.00
N VAL A 146 -19.15 -2.67 9.42
CA VAL A 146 -19.93 -1.81 8.53
C VAL A 146 -20.34 -2.59 7.26
N GLY A 147 -21.64 -2.60 6.97
CA GLY A 147 -22.29 -3.42 5.95
C GLY A 147 -23.00 -4.66 6.50
N ALA A 148 -22.81 -4.99 7.79
CA ALA A 148 -23.53 -6.07 8.48
C ALA A 148 -24.20 -5.56 9.77
N ASP A 149 -23.41 -5.00 10.69
CA ASP A 149 -23.90 -4.50 12.00
C ASP A 149 -24.50 -3.08 11.88
N VAL A 150 -23.95 -2.27 10.97
CA VAL A 150 -24.43 -0.93 10.63
C VAL A 150 -24.29 -0.71 9.13
N THR A 151 -25.29 -0.14 8.49
CA THR A 151 -25.29 0.14 7.05
C THR A 151 -24.57 1.46 6.72
N VAL A 152 -24.10 1.61 5.48
CA VAL A 152 -23.48 2.86 5.03
C VAL A 152 -24.51 3.99 5.03
N GLU A 153 -25.76 3.68 4.72
CA GLU A 153 -26.88 4.63 4.69
C GLU A 153 -27.19 5.19 6.09
N GLU A 154 -27.09 4.38 7.14
CA GLU A 154 -27.23 4.84 8.52
C GLU A 154 -26.08 5.77 8.91
N LEU A 155 -24.85 5.42 8.55
CA LEU A 155 -23.68 6.29 8.79
C LEU A 155 -23.80 7.62 8.03
N GLN A 156 -24.30 7.62 6.80
CA GLN A 156 -24.53 8.84 6.02
C GLN A 156 -25.60 9.77 6.61
N ARG A 157 -26.57 9.21 7.36
CA ARG A 157 -27.59 10.00 8.06
C ARG A 157 -27.07 10.56 9.39
N ALA A 158 -26.17 9.83 10.05
CA ALA A 158 -25.63 10.21 11.35
C ALA A 158 -24.44 11.19 11.26
N TYR A 159 -23.63 11.11 10.21
CA TYR A 159 -22.40 11.88 10.03
C TYR A 159 -22.50 12.88 8.88
N HIS A 160 -21.72 13.96 8.96
CA HIS A 160 -21.62 14.95 7.88
C HIS A 160 -20.85 14.40 6.67
N ALA A 161 -19.88 13.51 6.92
CA ALA A 161 -19.10 12.83 5.90
C ALA A 161 -18.73 11.41 6.36
N VAL A 162 -18.65 10.50 5.39
CA VAL A 162 -18.22 9.11 5.60
C VAL A 162 -17.06 8.82 4.66
N VAL A 163 -15.92 8.41 5.21
CA VAL A 163 -14.73 8.01 4.47
C VAL A 163 -14.58 6.50 4.52
N LEU A 164 -14.46 5.87 3.35
CA LEU A 164 -14.26 4.43 3.25
C LEU A 164 -12.76 4.12 3.09
N SER A 165 -12.18 3.49 4.11
CA SER A 165 -10.76 3.13 4.22
C SER A 165 -10.51 1.69 4.67
N TYR A 166 -11.45 0.78 4.38
CA TYR A 166 -11.45 -0.63 4.80
C TYR A 166 -10.43 -1.52 4.05
N GLY A 167 -9.59 -0.93 3.20
CA GLY A 167 -8.56 -1.67 2.46
C GLY A 167 -9.15 -2.58 1.37
N ALA A 168 -8.46 -3.70 1.15
CA ALA A 168 -8.89 -4.73 0.22
C ALA A 168 -8.74 -6.08 0.88
N GLU A 169 -9.87 -6.73 1.13
CA GLU A 169 -9.93 -7.96 1.90
C GLU A 169 -10.16 -9.19 1.03
N ASP A 170 -10.85 -9.04 -0.10
CA ASP A 170 -11.21 -10.17 -0.96
C ASP A 170 -9.96 -10.92 -1.43
N LYS A 171 -10.05 -12.25 -1.30
CA LYS A 171 -9.09 -13.21 -1.83
C LYS A 171 -9.35 -13.40 -3.32
N ARG A 172 -8.29 -13.61 -4.09
CA ARG A 172 -8.45 -14.01 -5.49
C ARG A 172 -7.76 -15.34 -5.68
N GLU A 173 -8.56 -16.33 -6.01
CA GLU A 173 -8.11 -17.67 -6.40
C GLU A 173 -7.14 -17.58 -7.59
N LEU A 174 -6.23 -18.55 -7.66
CA LEU A 174 -5.33 -18.69 -8.81
C LEU A 174 -6.12 -19.05 -10.07
N GLY A 175 -7.25 -19.75 -9.90
CA GLY A 175 -8.07 -20.25 -11.00
C GLY A 175 -7.36 -21.35 -11.79
N ILE A 176 -6.52 -22.15 -11.11
CA ILE A 176 -5.80 -23.27 -11.71
C ILE A 176 -6.24 -24.60 -11.08
N PRO A 177 -6.21 -25.71 -11.83
CA PRO A 177 -6.50 -27.03 -11.27
C PRO A 177 -5.61 -27.35 -10.07
N GLY A 178 -6.20 -27.92 -9.02
CA GLY A 178 -5.49 -28.35 -7.81
C GLY A 178 -5.23 -27.23 -6.78
N GLU A 179 -5.72 -26.01 -6.98
CA GLU A 179 -5.50 -24.92 -6.01
C GLU A 179 -6.14 -25.14 -4.63
N GLN A 180 -7.08 -26.09 -4.51
CA GLN A 180 -7.77 -26.46 -3.27
C GLN A 180 -7.08 -27.62 -2.53
N LEU A 181 -5.96 -28.13 -3.04
CA LEU A 181 -5.21 -29.20 -2.39
C LEU A 181 -4.61 -28.72 -1.07
N GLN A 182 -4.51 -29.62 -0.09
CA GLN A 182 -3.78 -29.33 1.15
C GLN A 182 -2.31 -29.01 0.83
N GLY A 183 -1.74 -28.02 1.51
CA GLY A 183 -0.40 -27.51 1.19
C GLY A 183 -0.40 -26.34 0.21
N VAL A 184 -1.55 -25.93 -0.32
CA VAL A 184 -1.71 -24.71 -1.11
C VAL A 184 -2.33 -23.62 -0.24
N TYR A 185 -1.62 -22.50 -0.06
CA TYR A 185 -2.05 -21.41 0.82
C TYR A 185 -1.97 -20.06 0.12
N SER A 186 -2.96 -19.19 0.38
CA SER A 186 -2.79 -17.77 0.05
C SER A 186 -1.66 -17.19 0.89
N ALA A 187 -0.80 -16.40 0.25
CA ALA A 187 0.24 -15.63 0.91
C ALA A 187 -0.35 -14.76 2.03
N ARG A 188 -1.51 -14.15 1.80
CA ARG A 188 -2.20 -13.31 2.80
C ARG A 188 -2.63 -14.13 4.01
N ASP A 189 -3.16 -15.33 3.78
CA ASP A 189 -3.62 -16.19 4.86
C ASP A 189 -2.45 -16.66 5.74
N PHE A 190 -1.33 -17.04 5.11
CA PHE A 190 -0.13 -17.40 5.84
C PHE A 190 0.46 -16.23 6.63
N VAL A 191 0.46 -15.02 6.03
CA VAL A 191 0.86 -13.78 6.72
C VAL A 191 -0.07 -13.45 7.89
N GLY A 192 -1.38 -13.55 7.67
CA GLY A 192 -2.38 -13.35 8.71
C GLY A 192 -2.21 -14.35 9.85
N TRP A 193 -1.93 -15.62 9.54
CA TRP A 193 -1.69 -16.66 10.53
C TRP A 193 -0.51 -16.33 11.44
N TYR A 194 0.68 -16.04 10.88
CA TYR A 194 1.84 -15.73 11.73
C TYR A 194 1.78 -14.39 12.46
N ASN A 195 0.97 -13.45 11.97
CA ASN A 195 0.71 -12.15 12.62
C ASN A 195 -0.52 -12.16 13.55
N GLY A 196 -1.21 -13.29 13.71
CA GLY A 196 -2.33 -13.44 14.65
C GLY A 196 -3.63 -12.77 14.20
N LEU A 197 -3.89 -12.72 12.89
CA LEU A 197 -5.20 -12.34 12.37
C LEU A 197 -6.24 -13.41 12.79
N PRO A 198 -7.32 -13.05 13.50
CA PRO A 198 -8.25 -14.03 14.07
C PRO A 198 -8.84 -15.02 13.06
N ASP A 199 -9.13 -14.55 11.84
CA ASP A 199 -9.69 -15.37 10.76
C ASP A 199 -8.73 -16.46 10.27
N ASN A 200 -7.41 -16.28 10.47
CA ASN A 200 -6.38 -17.21 10.02
C ASN A 200 -5.77 -18.04 11.16
N ARG A 201 -6.27 -17.94 12.40
CA ARG A 201 -5.72 -18.68 13.56
C ARG A 201 -5.74 -20.20 13.37
N HIS A 202 -6.67 -20.71 12.57
CA HIS A 202 -6.90 -22.14 12.32
C HIS A 202 -6.28 -22.63 11.01
N LEU A 203 -5.37 -21.85 10.39
CA LEU A 203 -4.76 -22.23 9.12
C LEU A 203 -3.90 -23.50 9.23
N PHE A 204 -3.22 -23.71 10.37
CA PHE A 204 -2.35 -24.85 10.69
C PHE A 204 -1.56 -25.39 9.48
N PRO A 205 -0.69 -24.57 8.86
CA PRO A 205 0.00 -24.97 7.65
C PRO A 205 0.93 -26.17 7.91
N ASP A 206 0.82 -27.19 7.07
CA ASP A 206 1.76 -28.32 7.07
C ASP A 206 3.14 -27.88 6.52
N LEU A 207 4.12 -27.76 7.41
CA LEU A 207 5.50 -27.38 7.09
C LEU A 207 6.47 -28.56 7.08
N SER A 208 5.96 -29.79 6.93
CA SER A 208 6.77 -31.03 6.88
C SER A 208 7.54 -31.22 5.56
N SER A 209 7.19 -30.48 4.52
CA SER A 209 7.88 -30.47 3.23
C SER A 209 9.27 -29.82 3.32
N GLU A 210 10.27 -30.39 2.65
CA GLU A 210 11.59 -29.74 2.55
C GLU A 210 11.62 -28.53 1.61
N THR A 211 10.70 -28.46 0.65
CA THR A 211 10.67 -27.42 -0.38
C THR A 211 9.34 -26.68 -0.40
N ALA A 212 9.42 -25.35 -0.35
CA ALA A 212 8.29 -24.45 -0.56
C ALA A 212 8.45 -23.67 -1.87
N VAL A 213 7.33 -23.41 -2.53
CA VAL A 213 7.26 -22.60 -3.75
C VAL A 213 6.34 -21.41 -3.48
N ILE A 214 6.80 -20.21 -3.82
CA ILE A 214 6.04 -18.97 -3.70
C ILE A 214 5.79 -18.42 -5.10
N LEU A 215 4.52 -18.37 -5.51
CA LEU A 215 4.08 -17.83 -6.79
C LEU A 215 3.97 -16.31 -6.69
N GLY A 216 5.04 -15.63 -7.09
CA GLY A 216 5.16 -14.18 -7.06
C GLY A 216 6.54 -13.72 -6.60
N GLN A 217 6.95 -12.53 -7.06
CA GLN A 217 8.24 -11.91 -6.73
C GLN A 217 8.02 -10.47 -6.26
N GLY A 218 7.29 -10.30 -5.16
CA GLY A 218 7.07 -9.02 -4.47
C GLY A 218 7.54 -9.09 -3.00
N ASN A 219 7.42 -7.99 -2.25
CA ASN A 219 7.88 -7.95 -0.85
C ASN A 219 7.24 -9.06 0.01
N VAL A 220 5.92 -9.25 -0.08
CA VAL A 220 5.22 -10.34 0.65
C VAL A 220 5.81 -11.72 0.35
N ALA A 221 6.27 -11.97 -0.88
CA ALA A 221 6.91 -13.24 -1.21
C ALA A 221 8.26 -13.41 -0.49
N LEU A 222 9.03 -12.33 -0.37
CA LEU A 222 10.26 -12.34 0.43
C LEU A 222 9.94 -12.46 1.93
N ASP A 223 8.86 -11.84 2.41
CA ASP A 223 8.44 -11.94 3.82
C ASP A 223 8.14 -13.38 4.21
N ILE A 224 7.37 -14.08 3.39
CA ILE A 224 7.09 -15.52 3.59
C ILE A 224 8.39 -16.34 3.51
N ALA A 225 9.26 -16.06 2.54
CA ALA A 225 10.55 -16.75 2.42
C ALA A 225 11.42 -16.55 3.66
N ARG A 226 11.50 -15.33 4.19
CA ARG A 226 12.22 -15.04 5.44
C ARG A 226 11.58 -15.74 6.63
N MET A 227 10.25 -15.78 6.72
CA MET A 227 9.57 -16.49 7.81
C MET A 227 9.85 -17.99 7.82
N LEU A 228 9.86 -18.62 6.65
CA LEU A 228 10.15 -20.05 6.53
C LEU A 228 11.62 -20.39 6.78
N LEU A 229 12.54 -19.48 6.45
CA LEU A 229 13.98 -19.76 6.44
C LEU A 229 14.76 -19.13 7.60
N SER A 230 14.19 -18.21 8.36
CA SER A 230 14.88 -17.56 9.48
C SER A 230 15.22 -18.57 10.60
N PRO A 231 16.37 -18.40 11.27
CA PRO A 231 16.66 -19.11 12.51
C PRO A 231 15.62 -18.77 13.58
N LEU A 232 15.17 -19.78 14.34
CA LEU A 232 14.16 -19.60 15.40
C LEU A 232 14.59 -18.61 16.48
N GLU A 233 15.89 -18.53 16.79
CA GLU A 233 16.42 -17.59 17.79
C GLU A 233 16.18 -16.12 17.44
N LEU A 234 16.07 -15.80 16.14
CA LEU A 234 15.71 -14.45 15.70
C LEU A 234 14.20 -14.22 15.83
N LEU A 235 13.40 -15.23 15.45
CA LEU A 235 11.94 -15.14 15.49
C LEU A 235 11.38 -15.11 16.91
N ARG A 236 12.03 -15.76 17.88
CA ARG A 236 11.65 -15.70 19.30
C ARG A 236 11.67 -14.29 19.88
N LYS A 237 12.36 -13.34 19.24
CA LYS A 237 12.49 -11.94 19.68
C LYS A 237 11.51 -11.01 18.99
N THR A 238 10.64 -11.53 18.12
CA THR A 238 9.65 -10.74 17.37
C THR A 238 8.25 -10.93 17.93
N ASP A 239 7.26 -10.24 17.35
CA ASP A 239 5.84 -10.37 17.71
C ASP A 239 5.09 -11.46 16.92
N VAL A 240 5.82 -12.48 16.42
CA VAL A 240 5.22 -13.67 15.81
C VAL A 240 4.36 -14.41 16.84
N THR A 241 3.24 -14.99 16.43
CA THR A 241 2.41 -15.74 17.39
C THR A 241 3.11 -17.01 17.85
N GLU A 242 2.89 -17.38 19.12
CA GLU A 242 3.46 -18.59 19.72
C GLU A 242 3.06 -19.88 18.98
N PRO A 243 1.78 -20.08 18.58
CA PRO A 243 1.41 -21.25 17.75
C PRO A 243 2.15 -21.28 16.41
N SER A 244 2.39 -20.13 15.79
CA SER A 244 3.15 -20.07 14.53
C SER A 244 4.63 -20.37 14.74
N LEU A 245 5.21 -19.89 15.84
CA LEU A 245 6.59 -20.20 16.21
C LEU A 245 6.77 -21.69 16.51
N GLU A 246 5.81 -22.32 17.19
CA GLU A 246 5.81 -23.76 17.45
C GLU A 246 5.78 -24.55 16.13
N ALA A 247 4.87 -24.21 15.21
CA ALA A 247 4.81 -24.84 13.89
C ALA A 247 6.11 -24.62 13.08
N LEU A 248 6.68 -23.42 13.11
CA LEU A 248 7.96 -23.11 12.47
C LEU A 248 9.13 -23.88 13.10
N SER A 249 9.05 -24.22 14.38
CA SER A 249 10.09 -25.00 15.07
C SER A 249 10.15 -26.45 14.59
N GLN A 250 9.01 -26.98 14.14
CA GLN A 250 8.87 -28.33 13.58
C GLN A 250 9.02 -28.36 12.05
N SER A 251 9.18 -27.19 11.43
CA SER A 251 9.33 -27.05 9.98
C SER A 251 10.55 -27.79 9.46
N ARG A 252 10.36 -28.53 8.37
CA ARG A 252 11.44 -29.18 7.61
C ARG A 252 11.85 -28.39 6.37
N VAL A 253 11.24 -27.23 6.14
CA VAL A 253 11.51 -26.39 4.97
C VAL A 253 12.98 -25.95 4.98
N LYS A 254 13.71 -26.36 3.93
CA LYS A 254 15.10 -25.99 3.68
C LYS A 254 15.26 -25.17 2.41
N LYS A 255 14.33 -25.30 1.45
CA LYS A 255 14.41 -24.68 0.13
C LYS A 255 13.17 -23.86 -0.17
N VAL A 256 13.33 -22.59 -0.54
CA VAL A 256 12.22 -21.72 -0.96
C VAL A 256 12.46 -21.13 -2.34
N TRP A 257 11.54 -21.35 -3.27
CA TRP A 257 11.63 -20.84 -4.64
C TRP A 257 10.58 -19.79 -4.93
N LEU A 258 11.01 -18.58 -5.31
CA LEU A 258 10.11 -17.49 -5.70
C LEU A 258 9.97 -17.46 -7.22
N ILE A 259 8.79 -17.82 -7.69
CA ILE A 259 8.48 -18.02 -9.11
C ILE A 259 7.84 -16.75 -9.69
N GLY A 260 8.48 -16.17 -10.70
CA GLY A 260 7.99 -15.02 -11.44
C GLY A 260 7.59 -15.38 -12.86
N ARG A 261 6.40 -14.95 -13.28
CA ARG A 261 5.93 -15.05 -14.68
C ARG A 261 6.63 -14.12 -15.66
N ARG A 262 7.53 -13.25 -15.19
CA ARG A 262 8.28 -12.27 -16.00
C ARG A 262 9.77 -12.38 -15.65
N GLY A 263 10.60 -11.53 -16.26
CA GLY A 263 12.04 -11.52 -16.03
C GLY A 263 12.47 -10.69 -14.81
N PRO A 264 13.79 -10.67 -14.52
CA PRO A 264 14.36 -9.93 -13.39
C PRO A 264 14.06 -8.43 -13.40
N LEU A 265 13.97 -7.81 -14.58
CA LEU A 265 13.61 -6.39 -14.71
C LEU A 265 12.16 -6.08 -14.32
N GLN A 266 11.32 -7.09 -14.06
CA GLN A 266 9.93 -6.90 -13.66
C GLN A 266 9.62 -7.37 -12.22
N VAL A 267 10.64 -7.71 -11.42
CA VAL A 267 10.44 -7.99 -9.99
C VAL A 267 9.75 -6.81 -9.30
N ALA A 268 8.84 -7.11 -8.38
CA ALA A 268 8.06 -6.12 -7.65
C ALA A 268 8.57 -5.87 -6.23
N PHE A 269 9.56 -6.64 -5.75
CA PHE A 269 10.19 -6.39 -4.47
C PHE A 269 11.15 -5.20 -4.52
N THR A 270 11.39 -4.58 -3.37
CA THR A 270 12.29 -3.44 -3.20
C THR A 270 13.68 -3.89 -2.73
N ILE A 271 14.65 -2.98 -2.82
CA ILE A 271 16.07 -3.28 -2.57
C ILE A 271 16.37 -3.65 -1.12
N LYS A 272 15.63 -3.07 -0.17
CA LYS A 272 15.80 -3.32 1.27
C LYS A 272 15.53 -4.79 1.58
N GLU A 273 14.39 -5.29 1.12
CA GLU A 273 13.86 -6.62 1.35
C GLU A 273 14.72 -7.68 0.64
N LEU A 274 15.19 -7.38 -0.58
CA LEU A 274 16.16 -8.25 -1.25
C LEU A 274 17.49 -8.33 -0.47
N ARG A 275 17.98 -7.19 0.04
CA ARG A 275 19.22 -7.14 0.81
C ARG A 275 19.11 -7.92 2.11
N GLU A 276 18.00 -7.80 2.82
CA GLU A 276 17.72 -8.60 4.02
C GLU A 276 17.67 -10.09 3.70
N MET A 277 17.04 -10.49 2.59
CA MET A 277 17.02 -11.88 2.15
C MET A 277 18.43 -12.42 1.81
N LEU A 278 19.27 -11.61 1.14
CA LEU A 278 20.65 -11.98 0.83
C LEU A 278 21.53 -12.13 2.08
N ASN A 279 21.24 -11.33 3.12
CA ASN A 279 21.99 -11.33 4.38
C ASN A 279 21.38 -12.25 5.44
N LEU A 280 20.32 -13.00 5.12
CA LEU A 280 19.61 -13.84 6.07
C LEU A 280 20.53 -14.96 6.61
N PRO A 281 20.80 -15.02 7.94
CA PRO A 281 21.73 -15.98 8.52
C PRO A 281 21.36 -17.44 8.25
N GLY A 282 22.36 -18.27 7.97
CA GLY A 282 22.16 -19.70 7.69
C GLY A 282 21.59 -20.02 6.31
N THR A 283 21.39 -19.01 5.45
CA THR A 283 20.85 -19.19 4.11
C THR A 283 21.82 -18.77 3.00
N ARG A 284 21.62 -19.34 1.80
CA ARG A 284 22.34 -18.97 0.58
C ARG A 284 21.38 -18.77 -0.61
N PRO A 285 21.63 -17.78 -1.48
CA PRO A 285 20.89 -17.64 -2.73
C PRO A 285 21.35 -18.70 -3.75
N VAL A 286 20.39 -19.25 -4.50
CA VAL A 286 20.61 -20.19 -5.61
C VAL A 286 19.83 -19.69 -6.81
N ASN A 287 20.49 -18.89 -7.64
CA ASN A 287 19.91 -18.26 -8.83
C ASN A 287 20.62 -18.78 -10.09
N ASP A 288 19.88 -18.94 -11.18
CA ASP A 288 20.44 -19.39 -12.45
C ASP A 288 21.07 -18.19 -13.19
N PRO A 289 22.38 -18.19 -13.48
CA PRO A 289 23.02 -17.07 -14.19
C PRO A 289 22.40 -16.79 -15.57
N SER A 290 21.81 -17.79 -16.22
CA SER A 290 21.17 -17.62 -17.53
C SER A 290 19.98 -16.66 -17.50
N ASP A 291 19.27 -16.59 -16.37
CA ASP A 291 18.13 -15.68 -16.18
C ASP A 291 18.54 -14.19 -16.16
N PHE A 292 19.84 -13.89 -15.98
CA PHE A 292 20.37 -12.53 -15.80
C PHE A 292 21.23 -12.05 -16.98
N GLN A 293 21.33 -12.84 -18.05
CA GLN A 293 22.09 -12.47 -19.24
C GLN A 293 21.54 -11.18 -19.88
N GLY A 294 22.43 -10.29 -20.33
CA GLY A 294 22.08 -9.01 -20.95
C GLY A 294 21.56 -7.93 -19.99
N LEU A 295 21.40 -8.22 -18.70
CA LEU A 295 20.98 -7.18 -17.74
C LEU A 295 22.04 -6.11 -17.52
N GLY A 296 23.33 -6.45 -17.62
CA GLY A 296 24.44 -5.50 -17.47
C GLY A 296 24.40 -4.36 -18.50
N ASP A 297 23.96 -4.66 -19.72
CA ASP A 297 23.92 -3.71 -20.83
C ASP A 297 22.85 -2.64 -20.62
N VAL A 298 21.70 -3.02 -20.06
CA VAL A 298 20.56 -2.11 -19.82
C VAL A 298 20.67 -1.30 -18.52
N LEU A 299 21.63 -1.60 -17.64
CA LEU A 299 21.78 -0.91 -16.34
C LEU A 299 21.94 0.61 -16.48
N LYS A 300 22.53 1.08 -17.59
CA LYS A 300 22.80 2.50 -17.83
C LYS A 300 21.52 3.32 -18.02
N ASP A 301 20.49 2.69 -18.60
CA ASP A 301 19.23 3.36 -18.97
C ASP A 301 18.15 3.25 -17.88
N LEU A 302 18.43 2.51 -16.80
CA LEU A 302 17.47 2.32 -15.72
C LEU A 302 17.45 3.49 -14.74
N PRO A 303 16.25 3.91 -14.25
CA PRO A 303 16.14 4.85 -13.14
C PRO A 303 16.92 4.39 -11.91
N ARG A 304 17.53 5.33 -11.19
CA ARG A 304 18.43 5.05 -10.05
C ARG A 304 17.91 3.99 -9.05
N PRO A 305 16.63 3.99 -8.61
CA PRO A 305 16.13 2.95 -7.70
C PRO A 305 16.13 1.56 -8.34
N ARG A 306 15.74 1.46 -9.62
CA ARG A 306 15.70 0.20 -10.36
C ARG A 306 17.09 -0.31 -10.70
N LYS A 307 18.00 0.59 -11.05
CA LYS A 307 19.41 0.29 -11.30
C LYS A 307 20.05 -0.38 -10.09
N ARG A 308 19.97 0.23 -8.91
CA ARG A 308 20.53 -0.32 -7.66
C ARG A 308 19.97 -1.69 -7.28
N LEU A 309 18.67 -1.91 -7.50
CA LEU A 309 18.05 -3.21 -7.28
C LEU A 309 18.60 -4.27 -8.23
N THR A 310 18.76 -3.90 -9.51
CA THR A 310 19.26 -4.80 -10.56
C THR A 310 20.74 -5.14 -10.36
N GLU A 311 21.55 -4.16 -9.94
CA GLU A 311 22.94 -4.38 -9.52
C GLU A 311 23.03 -5.38 -8.35
N LEU A 312 22.16 -5.25 -7.35
CA LEU A 312 22.12 -6.19 -6.22
C LEU A 312 21.69 -7.60 -6.64
N LEU A 313 20.78 -7.70 -7.61
CA LEU A 313 20.39 -8.99 -8.21
C LEU A 313 21.54 -9.64 -8.97
N LEU A 314 22.28 -8.89 -9.78
CA LEU A 314 23.47 -9.40 -10.49
C LEU A 314 24.53 -9.90 -9.51
N LYS A 315 24.78 -9.15 -8.43
CA LYS A 315 25.68 -9.59 -7.35
C LYS A 315 25.27 -10.92 -6.70
N SER A 316 24.00 -11.31 -6.78
CA SER A 316 23.54 -12.59 -6.22
C SER A 316 23.99 -13.82 -7.05
N VAL A 317 24.28 -13.63 -8.34
CA VAL A 317 24.74 -14.69 -9.26
C VAL A 317 26.24 -14.62 -9.55
N GLU A 318 26.87 -13.48 -9.30
CA GLU A 318 28.34 -13.35 -9.39
C GLU A 318 29.06 -14.29 -8.41
N PRO A 319 30.23 -14.83 -8.78
CA PRO A 319 31.07 -15.61 -7.88
C PRO A 319 31.33 -14.84 -6.58
N PRO A 320 30.95 -15.38 -5.41
CA PRO A 320 31.21 -14.71 -4.14
C PRO A 320 32.71 -14.73 -3.84
N GLY A 321 33.21 -13.68 -3.17
CA GLY A 321 34.57 -13.70 -2.62
C GLY A 321 34.72 -14.80 -1.55
N GLU A 322 35.96 -15.19 -1.25
CA GLU A 322 36.30 -16.37 -0.42
C GLU A 322 35.51 -16.47 0.89
N LYS A 323 35.40 -15.38 1.66
CA LYS A 323 34.67 -15.35 2.93
C LYS A 323 33.18 -15.67 2.76
N GLU A 324 32.54 -15.10 1.74
CA GLU A 324 31.12 -15.34 1.45
C GLU A 324 30.92 -16.72 0.82
N ALA A 325 31.87 -17.23 0.04
CA ALA A 325 31.85 -18.59 -0.48
C ALA A 325 31.89 -19.61 0.66
N ALA A 326 32.81 -19.44 1.62
CA ALA A 326 32.91 -20.27 2.81
C ALA A 326 31.64 -20.22 3.67
N ARG A 327 31.08 -19.02 3.88
CA ARG A 327 29.80 -18.85 4.59
C ARG A 327 28.66 -19.59 3.88
N ARG A 328 28.53 -19.43 2.56
CA ARG A 328 27.49 -20.09 1.76
C ARG A 328 27.62 -21.61 1.76
N ALA A 329 28.84 -22.15 1.75
CA ALA A 329 29.09 -23.59 1.81
C ALA A 329 28.60 -24.24 3.12
N GLN A 330 28.56 -23.47 4.22
CA GLN A 330 28.06 -23.94 5.52
C GLN A 330 26.55 -23.80 5.70
N CYS A 331 25.86 -23.10 4.77
CA CYS A 331 24.43 -22.85 4.88
C CYS A 331 23.62 -24.11 4.56
N GLN A 332 22.70 -24.47 5.46
CA GLN A 332 21.80 -25.63 5.32
C GLN A 332 20.48 -25.29 4.62
N ARG A 333 20.21 -24.00 4.42
CA ARG A 333 18.98 -23.48 3.84
C ARG A 333 19.26 -22.66 2.58
N GLU A 334 18.35 -22.75 1.62
CA GLU A 334 18.50 -22.17 0.30
C GLU A 334 17.25 -21.43 -0.11
N TRP A 335 17.43 -20.36 -0.87
CA TRP A 335 16.35 -19.70 -1.56
C TRP A 335 16.78 -19.31 -2.96
N GLY A 336 15.82 -19.18 -3.88
CA GLY A 336 16.14 -18.81 -5.25
C GLY A 336 14.99 -18.18 -5.99
N LEU A 337 15.33 -17.44 -7.03
CA LEU A 337 14.40 -16.83 -7.96
C LEU A 337 14.34 -17.69 -9.22
N ARG A 338 13.12 -17.98 -9.69
CA ARG A 338 12.90 -18.58 -11.01
C ARG A 338 12.07 -17.64 -11.83
N PHE A 339 12.56 -17.27 -12.99
CA PHE A 339 11.91 -16.31 -13.88
C PHE A 339 11.21 -17.00 -15.03
N LEU A 340 10.37 -16.23 -15.72
CA LEU A 340 9.71 -16.67 -16.93
C LEU A 340 8.93 -17.98 -16.74
N ARG A 341 8.25 -18.14 -15.60
CA ARG A 341 7.41 -19.30 -15.29
C ARG A 341 6.04 -18.87 -14.81
N SER A 342 4.98 -19.42 -15.41
CA SER A 342 3.59 -19.20 -14.95
C SER A 342 3.00 -20.49 -14.39
N PRO A 343 2.26 -20.45 -13.28
CA PRO A 343 1.60 -21.63 -12.73
C PRO A 343 0.44 -22.09 -13.63
N VAL A 344 0.30 -23.40 -13.75
CA VAL A 344 -0.65 -24.05 -14.69
C VAL A 344 -1.60 -24.96 -13.94
N ALA A 345 -1.07 -25.75 -13.03
CA ALA A 345 -1.81 -26.64 -12.16
C ALA A 345 -0.95 -26.99 -10.94
N VAL A 346 -1.60 -27.27 -9.81
CA VAL A 346 -0.96 -27.92 -8.66
C VAL A 346 -1.10 -29.43 -8.87
N ILE A 347 0.02 -30.14 -8.76
CA ILE A 347 0.11 -31.58 -8.96
C ILE A 347 -0.28 -32.24 -7.63
N PRO A 348 -1.31 -33.11 -7.60
CA PRO A 348 -1.65 -33.87 -6.41
C PRO A 348 -0.58 -34.92 -6.10
N GLY A 349 -0.40 -35.23 -4.82
CA GLY A 349 0.35 -36.40 -4.36
C GLY A 349 -0.42 -37.70 -4.57
N ASP A 350 0.20 -38.81 -4.17
CA ASP A 350 -0.34 -40.15 -4.40
C ASP A 350 -1.73 -40.37 -3.78
N ASP A 351 -2.05 -39.64 -2.70
CA ASP A 351 -3.35 -39.71 -2.02
C ASP A 351 -4.43 -38.79 -2.64
N GLY A 352 -4.07 -37.97 -3.63
CA GLY A 352 -4.98 -37.02 -4.27
C GLY A 352 -5.39 -35.82 -3.41
N LYS A 353 -4.94 -35.74 -2.15
CA LYS A 353 -5.41 -34.74 -1.17
C LYS A 353 -4.41 -33.62 -0.93
N ARG A 354 -3.13 -33.95 -0.98
CA ARG A 354 -2.03 -33.00 -0.74
C ARG A 354 -1.38 -32.56 -2.05
N ALA A 355 -0.83 -31.35 -2.07
CA ALA A 355 0.06 -30.93 -3.14
C ALA A 355 1.36 -31.73 -3.08
N ALA A 356 1.87 -32.14 -4.24
CA ALA A 356 3.20 -32.74 -4.40
C ALA A 356 4.10 -31.94 -5.35
N GLY A 357 3.52 -31.01 -6.11
CA GLY A 357 4.25 -30.10 -6.96
C GLY A 357 3.39 -29.02 -7.56
N VAL A 358 4.02 -28.15 -8.33
CA VAL A 358 3.35 -27.20 -9.22
C VAL A 358 3.88 -27.40 -10.64
N ARG A 359 2.96 -27.51 -11.58
CA ARG A 359 3.26 -27.47 -13.01
C ARG A 359 3.38 -26.02 -13.45
N LEU A 360 4.51 -25.69 -14.05
CA LEU A 360 4.83 -24.35 -14.54
C LEU A 360 4.95 -24.39 -16.06
N SER A 361 4.46 -23.35 -16.76
CA SER A 361 4.76 -23.11 -18.17
C SER A 361 5.95 -22.18 -18.31
N VAL A 362 6.84 -22.47 -19.25
CA VAL A 362 7.91 -21.56 -19.66
C VAL A 362 7.30 -20.42 -20.47
N THR A 363 7.57 -19.20 -20.07
CA THR A 363 7.06 -18.00 -20.75
C THR A 363 8.19 -17.25 -21.44
N ARG A 364 7.86 -16.42 -22.42
CA ARG A 364 8.79 -15.47 -23.03
C ARG A 364 8.22 -14.07 -22.93
N LEU A 365 9.10 -13.09 -22.71
CA LEU A 365 8.71 -11.69 -22.81
C LEU A 365 8.62 -11.31 -24.29
N GLU A 366 7.42 -10.98 -24.74
CA GLU A 366 7.20 -10.31 -26.01
C GLU A 366 6.64 -8.91 -25.75
N VAL A 367 7.07 -7.93 -26.53
CA VAL A 367 6.60 -6.55 -26.42
C VAL A 367 5.41 -6.39 -27.36
N TRP A 368 4.20 -6.27 -26.81
CA TRP A 368 3.00 -6.01 -27.61
C TRP A 368 2.21 -4.83 -27.07
N ARG A 369 2.19 -3.71 -27.81
CA ARG A 369 1.38 -2.50 -27.51
C ARG A 369 1.35 -2.09 -26.02
N GLY A 370 2.49 -2.13 -25.32
CA GLY A 370 2.62 -1.74 -23.90
C GLY A 370 2.27 -2.81 -22.85
N LEU A 371 1.85 -4.01 -23.25
CA LEU A 371 1.70 -5.18 -22.38
C LEU A 371 2.70 -6.28 -22.78
N GLN A 372 3.30 -6.95 -21.80
CA GLN A 372 4.34 -7.94 -22.01
C GLN A 372 3.82 -9.36 -21.72
N GLY A 373 3.94 -10.27 -22.68
CA GLY A 373 3.91 -11.73 -22.46
C GLY A 373 3.34 -12.58 -23.60
N VAL A 374 4.09 -13.60 -24.02
CA VAL A 374 3.59 -14.76 -24.79
C VAL A 374 3.98 -16.05 -24.06
N ILE A 375 3.06 -17.02 -24.05
CA ILE A 375 3.24 -18.34 -23.43
C ILE A 375 3.86 -19.26 -24.49
N LEU A 376 5.00 -19.86 -24.19
CA LEU A 376 5.51 -20.97 -24.97
C LEU A 376 5.04 -22.26 -24.28
N ALA A 377 4.56 -23.22 -25.08
CA ALA A 377 3.97 -24.47 -24.58
C ALA A 377 5.05 -25.49 -24.15
N VAL A 378 6.01 -25.09 -23.31
CA VAL A 378 6.95 -26.00 -22.65
C VAL A 378 6.58 -26.05 -21.17
N TRP A 379 6.25 -27.24 -20.69
CA TRP A 379 5.90 -27.47 -19.30
C TRP A 379 7.13 -27.90 -18.50
N GLN A 380 7.27 -27.38 -17.29
CA GLN A 380 8.27 -27.80 -16.33
C GLN A 380 7.56 -28.09 -15.01
N ASP A 381 7.64 -29.33 -14.55
CA ASP A 381 7.09 -29.74 -13.26
C ASP A 381 8.10 -29.43 -12.16
N PHE A 382 7.63 -28.72 -11.12
CA PHE A 382 8.43 -28.36 -9.95
C PHE A 382 7.91 -29.11 -8.74
N ARG A 383 8.69 -30.08 -8.23
CA ARG A 383 8.29 -30.84 -7.05
C ARG A 383 8.33 -29.96 -5.80
N SER A 384 7.21 -29.88 -5.09
CA SER A 384 7.05 -29.14 -3.84
C SER A 384 5.67 -29.44 -3.26
N CYS A 385 5.62 -29.80 -1.97
CA CYS A 385 4.35 -30.05 -1.30
C CYS A 385 3.77 -28.81 -0.60
N LEU A 386 4.43 -27.66 -0.75
CA LEU A 386 4.05 -26.42 -0.07
C LEU A 386 4.07 -25.25 -1.06
N VAL A 387 2.88 -24.78 -1.47
CA VAL A 387 2.71 -23.74 -2.48
C VAL A 387 2.03 -22.53 -1.85
N PHE A 388 2.72 -21.40 -1.85
CA PHE A 388 2.16 -20.10 -1.50
C PHE A 388 1.87 -19.32 -2.76
N PHE A 389 0.77 -18.60 -2.80
CA PHE A 389 0.46 -17.74 -3.93
C PHE A 389 -0.04 -16.38 -3.52
N ARG A 390 0.34 -15.38 -4.31
CA ARG A 390 -0.21 -14.04 -4.12
C ARG A 390 -1.61 -13.97 -4.70
N ASP A 391 -2.55 -13.42 -3.93
CA ASP A 391 -3.84 -12.97 -4.45
C ASP A 391 -3.61 -11.96 -5.58
N LEU A 392 -3.92 -12.36 -6.82
CA LEU A 392 -3.71 -11.56 -8.04
C LEU A 392 -4.81 -10.50 -8.21
N GLY A 393 -4.90 -9.57 -7.26
CA GLY A 393 -5.71 -8.36 -7.38
C GLY A 393 -6.77 -8.21 -6.30
N THR A 394 -6.97 -6.97 -5.91
CA THR A 394 -7.91 -6.53 -4.89
C THR A 394 -9.28 -6.28 -5.54
N ARG A 395 -10.19 -7.26 -5.46
CA ARG A 395 -11.62 -6.92 -5.60
C ARG A 395 -12.06 -6.35 -4.25
N ARG A 396 -12.92 -5.33 -4.26
CA ARG A 396 -13.52 -4.79 -3.04
C ARG A 396 -14.83 -5.53 -2.81
N SER A 397 -15.07 -5.92 -1.56
CA SER A 397 -16.24 -6.72 -1.18
C SER A 397 -17.53 -6.16 -1.80
N PRO A 398 -18.40 -7.02 -2.37
CA PRO A 398 -19.67 -6.59 -2.95
C PRO A 398 -20.60 -5.88 -1.98
N SER A 399 -20.47 -6.15 -0.67
CA SER A 399 -21.37 -5.65 0.38
C SER A 399 -21.37 -4.12 0.52
N LEU A 400 -20.33 -3.44 0.02
CA LEU A 400 -20.20 -1.98 0.07
C LEU A 400 -20.27 -1.31 -1.32
N ARG A 401 -20.84 -1.99 -2.34
CA ARG A 401 -21.07 -1.40 -3.66
C ARG A 401 -22.23 -0.40 -3.63
N VAL A 402 -21.92 0.85 -3.31
CA VAL A 402 -22.79 1.99 -3.65
C VAL A 402 -22.86 2.06 -5.19
N ARG A 403 -24.05 1.83 -5.77
CA ARG A 403 -24.30 2.00 -7.22
C ARG A 403 -24.18 3.48 -7.60
N ARG A 404 -23.01 3.93 -8.08
CA ARG A 404 -22.80 4.77 -9.29
C ARG A 404 -21.37 5.34 -9.35
N ARG A 405 -20.83 5.30 -10.58
CA ARG A 405 -19.65 5.98 -11.14
C ARG A 405 -18.37 5.94 -10.30
N ILE A 406 -17.46 5.10 -10.75
CA ILE A 406 -16.02 5.28 -10.55
C ILE A 406 -15.69 6.71 -11.01
N TYR A 407 -15.49 7.62 -10.06
CA TYR A 407 -14.70 8.82 -10.34
C TYR A 407 -13.25 8.34 -10.31
N PRO A 408 -12.51 8.36 -11.44
CA PRO A 408 -11.06 8.35 -11.35
C PRO A 408 -10.68 9.52 -10.42
N ALA A 409 -9.57 9.36 -9.69
CA ALA A 409 -8.97 10.47 -8.93
C ALA A 409 -8.56 11.56 -9.93
N ALA A 410 -9.53 12.34 -10.40
CA ALA A 410 -9.31 13.62 -11.02
C ALA A 410 -9.02 14.55 -9.85
N SER A 411 -7.83 15.15 -9.91
CA SER A 411 -7.43 16.32 -9.15
C SER A 411 -8.63 17.15 -8.69
N SER A 412 -8.66 17.43 -7.40
CA SER A 412 -9.52 18.40 -6.74
C SER A 412 -10.02 19.53 -7.65
N SER A 413 -11.34 19.77 -7.58
CA SER A 413 -12.08 20.97 -7.99
C SER A 413 -12.83 20.92 -9.33
N ALA A 414 -14.14 20.69 -9.26
CA ALA A 414 -15.14 21.50 -9.98
C ALA A 414 -16.51 21.30 -9.29
N VAL A 415 -16.93 22.34 -8.58
CA VAL A 415 -18.26 22.47 -7.97
C VAL A 415 -19.32 22.46 -9.08
N SER A 416 -20.29 21.56 -9.00
CA SER A 416 -21.61 21.81 -9.60
C SER A 416 -22.57 22.18 -8.47
N ALA A 417 -22.91 23.46 -8.42
CA ALA A 417 -23.88 24.03 -7.51
C ALA A 417 -25.27 23.42 -7.75
N THR A 418 -25.74 22.60 -6.80
CA THR A 418 -27.12 22.50 -6.28
C THR A 418 -27.29 21.18 -5.52
N GLY A 419 -27.64 21.25 -4.23
CA GLY A 419 -28.12 20.13 -3.42
C GLY A 419 -27.06 19.49 -2.52
N VAL A 420 -27.19 19.71 -1.21
CA VAL A 420 -26.41 19.02 -0.16
C VAL A 420 -26.81 17.54 -0.20
N SER A 421 -25.94 16.70 -0.72
CA SER A 421 -25.96 15.25 -0.53
C SER A 421 -24.67 14.85 0.19
N PRO A 422 -24.71 13.95 1.18
CA PRO A 422 -23.51 13.52 1.89
C PRO A 422 -22.51 12.92 0.89
N SER A 423 -21.35 13.55 0.80
CA SER A 423 -20.27 13.13 -0.10
C SER A 423 -19.58 11.90 0.48
N VAL A 424 -19.67 10.76 -0.21
CA VAL A 424 -18.82 9.59 0.07
C VAL A 424 -17.48 9.81 -0.61
N GLN A 425 -16.42 9.92 0.18
CA GLN A 425 -15.06 10.01 -0.36
C GLN A 425 -14.35 8.67 -0.16
N MET A 426 -13.85 8.12 -1.27
CA MET A 426 -13.12 6.84 -1.30
C MET A 426 -11.62 7.15 -1.31
N CYS A 427 -10.88 6.72 -0.28
CA CYS A 427 -9.43 6.79 -0.26
C CYS A 427 -8.83 5.43 -0.68
N PRO A 428 -8.13 5.32 -1.83
CA PRO A 428 -7.46 4.08 -2.18
C PRO A 428 -6.30 3.81 -1.21
N SER A 429 -6.34 2.67 -0.53
CA SER A 429 -5.32 2.22 0.43
C SER A 429 -4.17 1.46 -0.23
N TYR A 430 -4.20 1.26 -1.56
CA TYR A 430 -3.24 0.46 -2.30
C TYR A 430 -2.87 1.15 -3.62
N PRO A 431 -1.59 1.51 -3.84
CA PRO A 431 -1.14 1.92 -5.15
C PRO A 431 -0.85 0.67 -5.99
N SER A 432 -1.66 0.43 -7.04
CA SER A 432 -1.13 -0.31 -8.18
C SER A 432 -0.16 0.62 -8.91
N ARG A 433 1.14 0.31 -8.84
CA ARG A 433 2.24 0.84 -9.69
C ARG A 433 2.93 2.18 -9.38
N ALA A 434 2.73 2.85 -8.25
CA ALA A 434 3.60 3.99 -7.94
C ALA A 434 4.13 4.02 -6.50
N SER A 435 5.38 4.44 -6.40
CA SER A 435 6.17 4.61 -5.19
C SER A 435 5.42 5.51 -4.19
N PHE A 436 5.46 5.12 -2.92
CA PHE A 436 4.76 5.76 -1.79
C PHE A 436 4.83 7.31 -1.72
N PRO A 437 5.91 8.01 -2.16
CA PRO A 437 5.96 9.48 -2.10
C PRO A 437 5.20 10.19 -3.23
N THR A 438 5.12 9.60 -4.43
CA THR A 438 4.78 10.34 -5.66
C THR A 438 3.26 10.49 -5.85
N LEU A 439 2.49 9.46 -5.49
CA LEU A 439 1.02 9.50 -5.56
C LEU A 439 0.39 10.37 -4.46
N TRP A 440 1.09 10.61 -3.36
CA TRP A 440 0.57 11.40 -2.24
C TRP A 440 0.60 12.91 -2.55
N ALA A 441 1.58 13.37 -3.33
CA ALA A 441 1.67 14.75 -3.82
C ALA A 441 0.59 15.05 -4.87
N GLU A 442 0.37 14.13 -5.82
CA GLU A 442 -0.64 14.31 -6.89
C GLU A 442 -2.08 14.28 -6.36
N CYS A 443 -2.39 13.49 -5.32
CA CYS A 443 -3.72 13.49 -4.69
C CYS A 443 -4.06 14.78 -3.93
N MET A 444 -3.06 15.62 -3.59
CA MET A 444 -3.24 16.78 -2.70
C MET A 444 -3.04 18.14 -3.37
N GLY A 445 -2.86 18.20 -4.70
CA GLY A 445 -2.81 19.48 -5.42
C GLY A 445 -1.70 20.43 -4.97
N LEU A 446 -0.57 19.89 -4.49
CA LEU A 446 0.62 20.69 -4.19
C LEU A 446 1.34 20.99 -5.51
N GLN A 447 1.24 22.24 -5.98
CA GLN A 447 2.13 22.74 -7.04
C GLN A 447 3.58 22.70 -6.54
N ASP A 448 4.48 22.33 -7.45
CA ASP A 448 5.92 22.19 -7.27
C ASP A 448 6.57 23.36 -6.51
N CYS A 449 7.21 23.04 -5.39
CA CYS A 449 8.33 23.83 -4.85
C CYS A 449 9.59 22.96 -4.82
N THR A 450 10.06 22.54 -5.99
CA THR A 450 11.44 22.08 -6.18
C THR A 450 12.20 23.11 -7.02
N ALA A 451 12.60 24.21 -6.38
CA ALA A 451 13.64 25.11 -6.87
C ALA A 451 14.21 25.90 -5.68
N ALA A 452 15.17 25.30 -4.96
CA ALA A 452 16.25 25.97 -4.21
C ALA A 452 16.97 24.96 -3.29
N ALA A 453 17.87 24.17 -3.89
CA ALA A 453 19.01 23.57 -3.20
C ALA A 453 20.05 23.26 -4.29
N GLY A 454 20.70 24.34 -4.75
CA GLY A 454 22.00 24.27 -5.40
C GLY A 454 23.09 24.32 -4.34
#